data_AF-A0A432TKS5-F1
#
_entry.id   AF-A0A432TKS5-F1
#
_cell.length_a   1.000
_cell.length_b   1.000
_cell.length_c   1.000
_cell.angle_alpha   90.00
_cell.angle_beta   90.00
_cell.angle_gamma   90.00
#
_symmetry.space_group_name_H-M   'P 1'
#
loop_
_entity.id
_entity.type
_entity.pdbx_description
1 polymer ?
#
loop_
_entity_poly.entity_id
_entity_poly.type
_entity_poly.pdbx_seq_one_letter_code
_entity_poly.pdbx_strand_id
1 'polypeptide(L)'
;MAKQYSNQMVNRYSVINLFLALWLGFVSQASIAQNHNVQSKKMVTIAVQSFLGPSEANKKWYPTINFLNKKFDKYHFELLVIEAQNVSLLRELVATEKLDYVITQPATTAELQFLSDVIPVLTKKDKRGVSEFGSVIITSSENTKINSIQDLKGKSFAGANPLGLG
;
A
#
# COMPACT_ATOMS: atom_id res chain seq x y z
N MET A 1 -11.66 -87.30 39.41
CA MET A 1 -12.50 -86.91 38.25
C MET A 1 -13.43 -85.78 38.67
N ALA A 2 -13.24 -84.57 38.14
CA ALA A 2 -14.30 -83.58 37.90
C ALA A 2 -13.72 -82.48 37.00
N LYS A 3 -14.39 -82.21 35.87
CA LYS A 3 -13.98 -81.33 34.78
C LYS A 3 -14.11 -79.85 35.14
N GLN A 4 -13.20 -79.06 34.56
CA GLN A 4 -13.36 -77.67 34.08
C GLN A 4 -14.81 -77.24 33.87
N TYR A 5 -15.17 -76.01 34.28
CA TYR A 5 -15.90 -75.04 33.44
C TYR A 5 -15.87 -73.63 34.07
N SER A 6 -15.91 -72.64 33.19
CA SER A 6 -16.20 -71.21 33.40
C SER A 6 -15.01 -70.28 33.71
N ASN A 7 -14.35 -69.84 32.63
CA ASN A 7 -13.83 -68.47 32.54
C ASN A 7 -13.99 -67.99 31.08
N GLN A 8 -15.21 -67.64 30.69
CA GLN A 8 -15.50 -66.92 29.45
C GLN A 8 -16.66 -65.93 29.64
N MET A 9 -16.45 -64.88 30.44
CA MET A 9 -17.38 -63.75 30.54
C MET A 9 -16.67 -62.41 30.73
N VAL A 10 -15.41 -62.26 30.31
CA VAL A 10 -14.72 -60.96 30.37
C VAL A 10 -13.96 -60.73 29.06
N ASN A 11 -14.65 -60.70 27.92
CA ASN A 11 -14.00 -60.21 26.68
C ASN A 11 -14.92 -59.84 25.50
N ARG A 12 -16.21 -59.55 25.72
CA ARG A 12 -17.10 -59.10 24.61
C ARG A 12 -17.38 -57.59 24.58
N TYR A 13 -17.24 -56.89 25.70
CA TYR A 13 -17.46 -55.44 25.77
C TYR A 13 -16.19 -54.59 25.57
N SER A 14 -15.00 -55.19 25.68
CA SER A 14 -13.72 -54.47 25.49
C SER A 14 -13.37 -54.27 24.01
N VAL A 15 -13.70 -55.24 23.15
CA VAL A 15 -13.40 -55.14 21.70
C VAL A 15 -14.35 -54.18 20.99
N ILE A 16 -15.62 -54.10 21.40
CA ILE A 16 -16.63 -53.20 20.80
C ILE A 16 -16.31 -51.72 21.10
N ASN A 17 -15.81 -51.43 22.30
CA ASN A 17 -15.41 -50.06 22.68
C ASN A 17 -14.11 -49.58 22.01
N LEU A 18 -13.25 -50.50 21.56
CA LEU A 18 -12.02 -50.14 20.85
C LEU A 18 -12.30 -49.73 19.39
N PHE A 19 -13.29 -50.35 18.73
CA PHE A 19 -13.68 -49.99 17.36
C PHE A 19 -14.47 -48.68 17.28
N LEU A 20 -15.31 -48.35 18.27
CA LEU A 20 -16.02 -47.06 18.33
C LEU A 20 -15.08 -45.87 18.58
N ALA A 21 -14.06 -46.04 19.43
CA ALA A 21 -13.05 -45.00 19.67
C ALA A 21 -12.15 -44.76 18.44
N LEU A 22 -11.85 -45.80 17.66
CA LEU A 22 -11.08 -45.67 16.41
C LEU A 22 -11.89 -45.05 15.26
N TRP A 23 -13.22 -45.19 15.25
CA TRP A 23 -14.07 -44.58 14.22
C TRP A 23 -14.36 -43.09 14.48
N LEU A 24 -14.46 -42.68 15.75
CA LEU A 24 -14.56 -41.27 16.14
C LEU A 24 -13.25 -40.49 15.90
N GLY A 25 -12.09 -41.15 15.96
CA GLY A 25 -10.80 -40.52 15.66
C GLY A 25 -10.53 -40.26 14.17
N PHE A 26 -11.14 -41.05 13.28
CA PHE A 26 -10.94 -40.90 11.82
C PHE A 26 -11.85 -39.83 11.20
N VAL A 27 -13.06 -39.62 11.73
CA VAL A 27 -13.98 -38.59 11.20
C VAL A 27 -13.50 -37.17 11.54
N SER A 28 -12.74 -36.98 12.62
CA SER A 28 -12.21 -35.65 12.98
C SER A 28 -11.04 -35.17 12.09
N GLN A 29 -10.29 -36.05 11.43
CA GLN A 29 -9.19 -35.62 10.54
C GLN A 29 -9.66 -35.31 9.12
N ALA A 30 -10.75 -35.93 8.65
CA ALA A 30 -11.30 -35.65 7.31
C ALA A 30 -11.88 -34.23 7.20
N SER A 31 -12.35 -33.64 8.31
CA SER A 31 -12.89 -32.28 8.34
C SER A 31 -11.81 -31.18 8.37
N ILE A 32 -10.55 -31.51 8.71
CA ILE A 32 -9.44 -30.55 8.71
C ILE A 32 -8.76 -30.48 7.32
N ALA A 33 -9.05 -31.42 6.42
CA ALA A 33 -8.49 -31.47 5.08
C ALA A 33 -9.20 -30.56 4.05
N GLN A 34 -10.21 -29.78 4.45
CA GLN A 34 -10.72 -28.67 3.65
C GLN A 34 -9.89 -27.40 3.92
N ASN A 35 -8.57 -27.50 3.78
CA ASN A 35 -7.73 -26.31 3.60
C ASN A 35 -8.05 -25.78 2.20
N HIS A 36 -9.09 -24.96 2.09
CA HIS A 36 -9.19 -24.03 0.98
C HIS A 36 -7.86 -23.28 0.92
N ASN A 37 -7.11 -23.51 -0.15
CA ASN A 37 -5.84 -22.86 -0.46
C ASN A 37 -6.13 -21.38 -0.78
N VAL A 38 -6.58 -20.62 0.22
CA VAL A 38 -6.68 -19.16 0.16
C VAL A 38 -5.24 -18.70 0.29
N GLN A 39 -4.55 -18.65 -0.84
CA GLN A 39 -3.23 -18.04 -0.92
C GLN A 39 -3.36 -16.60 -0.44
N SER A 40 -2.86 -16.31 0.76
CA SER A 40 -2.86 -14.97 1.33
C SER A 40 -2.18 -14.02 0.35
N LYS A 41 -2.87 -12.94 -0.03
CA LYS A 41 -2.37 -11.97 -0.99
C LYS A 41 -1.19 -11.20 -0.39
N LYS A 42 -0.15 -10.93 -1.18
CA LYS A 42 0.93 -10.04 -0.75
C LYS A 42 0.41 -8.60 -0.73
N MET A 43 0.50 -7.94 0.42
CA MET A 43 0.14 -6.53 0.57
C MET A 43 1.15 -5.65 -0.17
N VAL A 44 0.64 -4.59 -0.81
CA VAL A 44 1.43 -3.54 -1.48
C VAL A 44 0.82 -2.19 -1.13
N THR A 45 1.55 -1.38 -0.37
CA THR A 45 1.10 -0.05 0.05
C THR A 45 1.65 1.01 -0.89
N ILE A 46 0.73 1.71 -1.58
CA ILE A 46 1.06 2.81 -2.48
C ILE A 46 0.65 4.13 -1.82
N ALA A 47 1.64 4.95 -1.48
CA ALA A 47 1.41 6.31 -1.01
C ALA A 47 1.21 7.29 -2.17
N VAL A 48 0.34 8.29 -1.95
CA VAL A 48 0.21 9.47 -2.80
C VAL A 48 0.36 10.70 -1.93
N GLN A 49 1.31 11.58 -2.27
CA GLN A 49 1.40 12.91 -1.66
C GLN A 49 0.39 13.86 -2.35
N SER A 50 -0.55 14.42 -1.60
CA SER A 50 -1.67 15.21 -2.13
C SER A 50 -1.65 16.67 -1.67
N PHE A 51 -1.63 17.59 -2.63
CA PHE A 51 -1.82 19.03 -2.41
C PHE A 51 -3.30 19.45 -2.39
N LEU A 52 -4.19 18.62 -2.97
CA LEU A 52 -5.64 18.88 -3.03
C LEU A 52 -6.41 18.20 -1.89
N GLY A 53 -5.68 17.63 -0.93
CA GLY A 53 -6.21 16.88 0.21
C GLY A 53 -6.66 15.46 -0.13
N PRO A 54 -7.17 14.72 0.89
CA PRO A 54 -7.51 13.30 0.75
C PRO A 54 -8.66 12.99 -0.20
N SER A 55 -9.71 13.82 -0.21
CA SER A 55 -10.91 13.58 -1.03
C SER A 55 -10.59 13.53 -2.52
N GLU A 56 -9.87 14.55 -3.03
CA GLU A 56 -9.51 14.63 -4.44
C GLU A 56 -8.46 13.58 -4.84
N ALA A 57 -7.53 13.26 -3.94
CA ALA A 57 -6.59 12.16 -4.16
C ALA A 57 -7.30 10.82 -4.28
N ASN A 58 -8.26 10.53 -3.40
CA ASN A 58 -9.05 9.30 -3.45
C ASN A 58 -9.85 9.21 -4.75
N LYS A 59 -10.58 10.26 -5.13
CA LYS A 59 -11.32 10.29 -6.41
C LYS A 59 -10.41 10.00 -7.61
N LYS A 60 -9.18 10.51 -7.59
CA LYS A 60 -8.22 10.37 -8.68
C LYS A 60 -7.52 9.01 -8.72
N TRP A 61 -7.09 8.49 -7.57
CA TRP A 61 -6.16 7.34 -7.50
C TRP A 61 -6.81 6.04 -7.08
N TYR A 62 -7.93 6.08 -6.35
CA TYR A 62 -8.65 4.85 -5.97
C TYR A 62 -9.12 4.01 -7.17
N PRO A 63 -9.53 4.60 -8.33
CA PRO A 63 -9.80 3.82 -9.54
C PRO A 63 -8.59 2.99 -10.01
N THR A 64 -7.37 3.52 -9.89
CA THR A 64 -6.13 2.79 -10.21
C THR A 64 -5.91 1.63 -9.23
N ILE A 65 -6.09 1.86 -7.93
CA ILE A 65 -5.97 0.79 -6.92
C ILE A 65 -7.00 -0.32 -7.15
N ASN A 66 -8.25 0.04 -7.46
CA ASN A 66 -9.28 -0.93 -7.83
C ASN A 66 -8.90 -1.73 -9.08
N PHE A 67 -8.33 -1.07 -10.09
CA PHE A 67 -7.84 -1.76 -11.29
C PHE A 67 -6.72 -2.75 -10.95
N LEU A 68 -5.72 -2.34 -10.16
CA LEU A 68 -4.61 -3.21 -9.75
C LEU A 68 -5.10 -4.43 -8.98
N ASN A 69 -6.01 -4.23 -8.02
CA ASN A 69 -6.63 -5.29 -7.23
C ASN A 69 -7.46 -6.28 -8.05
N LYS A 70 -8.07 -5.83 -9.16
CA LYS A 70 -8.77 -6.69 -10.11
C LYS A 70 -7.84 -7.40 -11.10
N LYS A 71 -6.67 -6.81 -11.37
CA LYS A 71 -5.74 -7.30 -12.40
C LYS A 71 -4.77 -8.35 -11.86
N PHE A 72 -4.41 -8.27 -10.58
CA PHE A 72 -3.36 -9.10 -9.98
C PHE A 72 -3.86 -9.86 -8.76
N ASP A 73 -4.22 -11.13 -8.95
CA ASP A 73 -4.85 -11.94 -7.90
C ASP A 73 -3.92 -12.30 -6.73
N LYS A 74 -2.60 -12.26 -6.95
CA LYS A 74 -1.58 -12.55 -5.93
C LYS A 74 -1.31 -11.39 -4.97
N TYR A 75 -1.79 -10.19 -5.28
CA TYR A 75 -1.47 -8.97 -4.53
C TYR A 75 -2.74 -8.28 -4.04
N HIS A 76 -2.61 -7.57 -2.93
CA HIS A 76 -3.61 -6.63 -2.46
C HIS A 76 -2.98 -5.25 -2.34
N PHE A 77 -3.46 -4.30 -3.13
CA PHE A 77 -2.98 -2.93 -3.18
C PHE A 77 -3.83 -2.05 -2.29
N GLU A 78 -3.17 -1.23 -1.46
CA GLU A 78 -3.81 -0.24 -0.61
C GLU A 78 -3.33 1.17 -0.97
N LEU A 79 -4.25 2.14 -0.90
CA LEU A 79 -3.94 3.56 -1.07
C LEU A 79 -3.70 4.20 0.29
N LEU A 80 -2.53 4.80 0.47
CA LEU A 80 -2.28 5.75 1.55
C LEU A 80 -2.22 7.16 0.97
N VAL A 81 -3.12 8.05 1.39
CA VAL A 81 -3.00 9.47 1.03
C VAL A 81 -2.29 10.21 2.14
N ILE A 82 -1.20 10.88 1.79
CA ILE A 82 -0.42 11.74 2.68
C ILE A 82 -0.64 13.18 2.20
N GLU A 83 -1.07 14.06 3.09
CA GLU A 83 -1.20 15.47 2.74
C GLU A 83 0.19 16.08 2.49
N ALA A 84 0.32 16.95 1.48
CA ALA A 84 1.62 17.43 1.02
C ALA A 84 2.43 18.18 2.08
N GLN A 85 1.76 18.87 3.01
CA GLN A 85 2.39 19.54 4.14
C GLN A 85 2.96 18.56 5.18
N ASN A 86 2.52 17.30 5.20
CA ASN A 86 2.99 16.30 6.16
C ASN A 86 4.23 15.55 5.64
N VAL A 87 5.30 16.31 5.44
CA VAL A 87 6.56 15.77 4.91
C VAL A 87 7.24 14.82 5.91
N SER A 88 7.10 15.10 7.22
CA SER A 88 7.66 14.24 8.27
C SER A 88 7.08 12.83 8.26
N LEU A 89 5.76 12.69 8.10
CA LEU A 89 5.12 11.37 7.99
C LEU A 89 5.61 10.59 6.77
N LEU A 90 5.77 11.25 5.61
CA LEU A 90 6.29 10.58 4.43
C LEU A 90 7.72 10.07 4.67
N ARG A 91 8.60 10.91 5.25
CA ARG A 91 9.98 10.50 5.56
C ARG A 91 10.02 9.33 6.53
N GLU A 92 9.19 9.36 7.59
CA GLU A 92 9.08 8.27 8.56
C GLU A 92 8.63 6.96 7.92
N LEU A 93 7.57 7.00 7.10
CA LEU A 93 7.02 5.80 6.46
C LEU A 93 7.99 5.19 5.44
N VAL A 94 8.78 6.02 4.75
CA VAL A 94 9.87 5.54 3.87
C VAL A 94 10.99 4.92 4.70
N ALA A 95 11.49 5.63 5.72
CA ALA A 95 12.60 5.17 6.55
C ALA A 95 12.28 3.89 7.35
N THR A 96 11.01 3.65 7.65
CA THR A 96 10.52 2.45 8.37
C THR A 96 9.99 1.36 7.43
N GLU A 97 10.22 1.50 6.12
CA GLU A 97 9.84 0.54 5.07
C GLU A 97 8.34 0.17 5.12
N LYS A 98 7.48 1.13 5.47
CA LYS A 98 6.02 0.95 5.52
C LYS A 98 5.33 1.22 4.18
N LEU A 99 6.09 1.61 3.16
CA LEU A 99 5.60 1.91 1.82
C LEU A 99 6.36 1.08 0.79
N ASP A 100 5.64 0.47 -0.15
CA ASP A 100 6.26 -0.17 -1.31
C ASP A 100 6.51 0.85 -2.44
N TYR A 101 5.59 1.80 -2.62
CA TYR A 101 5.69 2.83 -3.65
C TYR A 101 5.16 4.17 -3.14
N VAL A 102 5.71 5.27 -3.66
CA VAL A 102 5.19 6.62 -3.46
C VAL A 102 5.04 7.35 -4.80
N ILE A 103 3.87 7.95 -5.01
CA ILE A 103 3.63 8.88 -6.10
C ILE A 103 3.73 10.29 -5.52
N THR A 104 4.80 10.99 -5.90
CA THR A 104 5.11 12.34 -5.40
C THR A 104 5.72 13.22 -6.49
N GLN A 105 6.02 14.47 -6.14
CA GLN A 105 6.65 15.45 -7.01
C GLN A 105 8.17 15.23 -7.13
N PRO A 106 8.82 15.75 -8.20
CA PRO A 106 10.27 15.60 -8.41
C PRO A 106 11.14 16.09 -7.25
N ALA A 107 10.78 17.23 -6.61
CA ALA A 107 11.53 17.76 -5.48
C ALA A 107 11.56 16.79 -4.29
N THR A 108 10.41 16.23 -3.92
CA THR A 108 10.30 15.20 -2.88
C THR A 108 11.03 13.92 -3.30
N THR A 109 11.03 13.57 -4.60
CA THR A 109 11.79 12.41 -5.10
C THR A 109 13.29 12.59 -4.87
N ALA A 110 13.85 13.74 -5.27
CA ALA A 110 15.27 14.04 -5.07
C ALA A 110 15.65 14.05 -3.59
N GLU A 111 14.78 14.59 -2.73
CA GLU A 111 14.97 14.55 -1.28
C GLU A 111 15.01 13.11 -0.75
N LEU A 112 14.04 12.27 -1.13
CA LEU A 112 13.99 10.88 -0.66
C LEU A 112 15.18 10.05 -1.16
N GLN A 113 15.68 10.31 -2.37
CA GLN A 113 16.91 9.67 -2.89
C GLN A 113 18.15 10.10 -2.10
N PHE A 114 18.17 11.32 -1.57
CA PHE A 114 19.27 11.80 -0.74
C PHE A 114 19.23 11.21 0.68
N LEU A 115 18.03 11.03 1.23
CA LEU A 115 17.82 10.59 2.61
C LEU A 115 17.69 9.07 2.77
N SER A 116 17.41 8.33 1.69
CA SER A 116 17.06 6.91 1.72
C SER A 116 17.36 6.23 0.38
N ASP A 117 17.29 4.90 0.33
CA ASP A 117 17.58 4.10 -0.87
C ASP A 117 16.39 4.04 -1.87
N VAL A 118 15.57 5.08 -1.92
CA VAL A 118 14.45 5.15 -2.85
C VAL A 118 14.97 5.26 -4.28
N ILE A 119 14.39 4.48 -5.18
CA ILE A 119 14.69 4.54 -6.62
C ILE A 119 13.48 5.04 -7.41
N PRO A 120 13.63 6.06 -8.29
CA PRO A 120 12.56 6.47 -9.19
C PRO A 120 12.32 5.38 -10.24
N VAL A 121 11.14 4.76 -10.21
CA VAL A 121 10.78 3.69 -11.16
C VAL A 121 9.87 4.16 -12.29
N LEU A 122 9.11 5.24 -12.08
CA LEU A 122 8.14 5.77 -13.04
C LEU A 122 8.07 7.29 -12.96
N THR A 123 7.99 7.94 -14.12
CA THR A 123 7.76 9.38 -14.24
C THR A 123 6.51 9.62 -15.08
N LYS A 124 5.62 10.49 -14.59
CA LYS A 124 4.44 10.89 -15.35
C LYS A 124 4.86 11.79 -16.52
N LYS A 125 4.42 11.43 -17.72
CA LYS A 125 4.45 12.30 -18.90
C LYS A 125 3.08 12.88 -19.18
N ASP A 126 3.02 14.11 -19.68
CA ASP A 126 1.77 14.67 -20.20
C ASP A 126 1.40 14.05 -21.56
N LYS A 127 0.25 14.46 -22.12
CA LYS A 127 -0.21 13.96 -23.43
C LYS A 127 0.71 14.33 -24.59
N ARG A 128 1.58 15.33 -24.41
CA ARG A 128 2.59 15.78 -25.38
C ARG A 128 3.92 15.07 -25.18
N GLY A 129 4.02 14.16 -24.21
CA GLY A 129 5.25 13.42 -23.88
C GLY A 129 6.21 14.19 -22.99
N VAL A 130 5.81 15.35 -22.45
CA VAL A 130 6.66 16.19 -21.60
C VAL A 130 6.71 15.63 -20.19
N SER A 131 7.93 15.42 -19.68
CA SER A 131 8.24 14.99 -18.31
C SER A 131 8.89 16.07 -17.45
N GLU A 132 9.10 17.26 -18.00
CA GLU A 132 9.81 18.35 -17.36
C GLU A 132 8.87 19.56 -17.22
N PHE A 133 9.05 20.32 -16.15
CA PHE A 133 8.34 21.56 -15.91
C PHE A 133 9.24 22.51 -15.12
N GLY A 134 8.90 23.79 -15.14
CA GLY A 134 9.65 24.83 -14.45
C GLY A 134 8.74 25.97 -14.02
N SER A 135 9.36 26.93 -13.35
CA SER A 135 8.68 28.08 -12.75
C SER A 135 8.66 29.26 -13.71
N VAL A 136 7.62 30.08 -13.61
CA VAL A 136 7.50 31.31 -14.41
C VAL A 136 7.13 32.47 -13.49
N ILE A 137 7.75 33.63 -13.73
CA ILE A 137 7.31 34.89 -13.16
C ILE A 137 6.40 35.55 -14.19
N ILE A 138 5.16 35.83 -13.81
CA ILE A 138 4.19 36.52 -14.66
C ILE A 138 3.96 37.93 -14.13
N THR A 139 3.85 38.89 -15.04
CA THR A 139 3.45 40.27 -14.77
C THR A 139 2.23 40.63 -15.61
N SER A 140 1.44 41.60 -15.16
CA SER A 140 0.34 42.15 -15.97
C SER A 140 0.90 42.81 -17.22
N SER A 141 0.18 42.72 -18.36
CA SER A 141 0.54 43.42 -19.60
C SER A 141 0.66 44.94 -19.41
N GLU A 142 -0.11 45.48 -18.48
CA GLU A 142 -0.12 46.92 -18.17
C GLU A 142 0.98 47.33 -17.17
N ASN A 143 1.74 46.38 -16.61
CA ASN A 143 2.78 46.67 -15.63
C ASN A 143 4.12 47.00 -16.31
N THR A 144 4.32 48.28 -16.61
CA THR A 144 5.57 48.79 -17.19
C THR A 144 6.72 48.94 -16.19
N LYS A 145 6.49 48.64 -14.90
CA LYS A 145 7.48 48.85 -13.82
C LYS A 145 8.32 47.62 -13.51
N ILE A 146 7.95 46.44 -14.01
CA ILE A 146 8.67 45.17 -13.80
C ILE A 146 8.82 44.49 -15.15
N ASN A 147 9.98 44.66 -15.78
CA ASN A 147 10.32 44.07 -17.08
C ASN A 147 11.49 43.07 -16.98
N SER A 148 12.16 43.04 -15.82
CA SER A 148 13.26 42.16 -15.50
C SER A 148 13.19 41.72 -14.03
N ILE A 149 13.94 40.67 -13.68
CA ILE A 149 13.98 40.19 -12.29
C ILE A 149 14.63 41.21 -11.34
N GLN A 150 15.50 42.08 -11.86
CA GLN A 150 16.14 43.16 -11.09
C GLN A 150 15.13 44.20 -10.61
N ASP A 151 14.05 44.41 -11.37
CA ASP A 151 12.99 45.36 -11.04
C ASP A 151 12.14 44.94 -9.83
N LEU A 152 12.25 43.68 -9.39
CA LEU A 152 11.56 43.18 -8.19
C LEU A 152 12.10 43.79 -6.90
N LYS A 153 13.29 44.39 -6.92
CA LYS A 153 13.90 44.95 -5.70
C LYS A 153 13.02 46.03 -5.09
N GLY A 154 12.59 45.79 -3.84
CA GLY A 154 11.69 46.70 -3.12
C GLY A 154 10.24 46.69 -3.62
N LYS A 155 9.85 45.70 -4.43
CA LYS A 155 8.46 45.45 -4.82
C LYS A 155 7.89 44.25 -4.07
N SER A 156 6.57 44.23 -3.93
CA SER A 156 5.85 43.06 -3.43
C SER A 156 5.52 42.13 -4.59
N PHE A 157 5.59 40.82 -4.36
CA PHE A 157 5.16 39.78 -5.27
C PHE A 157 4.43 38.69 -4.50
N ALA A 158 3.67 37.85 -5.20
CA ALA A 158 2.97 36.70 -4.63
C ALA A 158 3.61 35.41 -5.13
N GLY A 159 3.66 34.40 -4.26
CA GLY A 159 4.04 33.02 -4.59
C GLY A 159 2.90 32.06 -4.26
N ALA A 160 2.86 30.91 -4.93
CA ALA A 160 1.80 29.92 -4.72
C ALA A 160 1.84 29.28 -3.32
N ASN A 161 3.05 29.02 -2.79
CA ASN A 161 3.28 28.40 -1.48
C ASN A 161 4.70 28.77 -0.99
N PRO A 162 4.92 29.07 0.31
CA PRO A 162 6.26 29.31 0.87
C PRO A 162 7.30 28.21 0.61
N LEU A 163 6.86 26.97 0.42
CA LEU A 163 7.71 25.81 0.10
C LEU A 163 7.59 25.37 -1.37
N GLY A 164 6.82 26.11 -2.18
CA GLY A 164 6.67 25.83 -3.60
C GLY A 164 7.89 26.30 -4.38
N LEU A 165 8.32 25.52 -5.38
CA LEU A 165 9.40 25.92 -6.28
C LEU A 165 8.91 26.77 -7.46
N GLY A 166 7.59 26.89 -7.65
CA GLY A 166 6.93 27.58 -8.75
C GLY A 166 5.48 27.17 -8.86
#